data_AF-A0A9W4X9W5-F1
#
_entry.id   AF-A0A9W4X9W5-F1
#
_cell.length_a   1.000
_cell.length_b   1.000
_cell.length_c   1.000
_cell.angle_alpha   90.00
_cell.angle_beta   90.00
_cell.angle_gamma   90.00
#
_symmetry.space_group_name_H-M   'P 1'
#
loop_
_entity.id
_entity.type
_entity.pdbx_description
1 polymer ?
#
loop_
_entity_poly.entity_id
_entity_poly.type
_entity_poly.pdbx_seq_one_letter_code
_entity_poly.pdbx_strand_id
1 'polypeptide(L)'
;NIENNTVIEKNSGLIMNITKFSSNLTHIFGTEDGGYSIVVGDYNSKVEETYLPPWTISVYFIPIDGNEHKGPFELYKQTTETVTTLEIKRCNIAYQMFGYSCIIHYITPAGKKFLDIDFVSSGAILNTFEFEAEQLLADSEVVDIETLYYGGFCIIATTQDDNIQGFAYSNNGTFGKTWGLPTTYTYSSEFGVNTDNTVWAIADTNTAYEWTCVISTALTSYTTRPFGGPGGYGSSTVDNTVPEKNAVISTNIKEVTIIYKPVIEPSTGTVSFYQINEKGDDPILKQIVHTNDPNYVTIVGNEMIVKVANFTFNKRNTAYEIIVDNAAVRASEQNLVGIRKGAWIVSTENDGVSDKTSGDKKASVLLTVKGTEKFIKSNKADKAKYVNDMSTEITKVLACEAGRISIPNDRYQYYQNLPDQILLRVDVKESKAPDELRSFNLITALNESIGSKDISLISREDHTNDLESYYGTHQT
;
A
#
# COMPACT_ATOMS: atom_id res chain seq x y z
N ASN A 1 16.16 7.30 -3.00
CA ASN A 1 16.01 8.30 -1.93
C ASN A 1 16.45 9.64 -2.45
N ILE A 2 15.55 10.63 -2.43
CA ILE A 2 15.90 12.02 -2.72
C ILE A 2 16.30 12.64 -1.37
N GLU A 3 17.52 12.33 -0.92
CA GLU A 3 18.22 13.21 0.00
C GLU A 3 19.11 14.10 -0.87
N ASN A 4 18.98 15.42 -0.73
CA ASN A 4 19.79 16.45 -1.43
C ASN A 4 19.55 16.67 -2.94
N ASN A 5 18.34 16.52 -3.48
CA ASN A 5 18.04 16.80 -4.91
C ASN A 5 18.98 16.06 -5.91
N THR A 6 19.62 14.97 -5.47
CA THR A 6 20.48 14.16 -6.32
C THR A 6 19.80 12.81 -6.57
N VAL A 7 19.67 12.45 -7.84
CA VAL A 7 19.24 11.10 -8.23
C VAL A 7 20.45 10.21 -7.99
N ILE A 8 20.38 9.40 -6.94
CA ILE A 8 21.40 8.39 -6.64
C ILE A 8 20.97 7.09 -7.30
N GLU A 9 21.78 6.60 -8.24
CA GLU A 9 21.64 5.26 -8.80
C GLU A 9 21.75 4.24 -7.66
N LYS A 10 20.67 3.50 -7.40
CA LYS A 10 20.62 2.52 -6.31
C LYS A 10 21.31 1.21 -6.71
N ASN A 11 21.13 0.78 -7.95
CA ASN A 11 21.70 -0.44 -8.52
C ASN A 11 21.71 -0.35 -10.06
N SER A 12 22.69 -0.98 -10.71
CA SER A 12 22.70 -1.26 -12.14
C SER A 12 23.20 -2.68 -12.41
N GLY A 13 22.66 -3.29 -13.47
CA GLY A 13 23.00 -4.64 -13.87
C GLY A 13 22.61 -4.91 -15.31
N LEU A 14 23.05 -6.07 -15.83
CA LEU A 14 22.69 -6.55 -17.15
C LEU A 14 21.65 -7.66 -17.03
N ILE A 15 20.57 -7.55 -17.80
CA ILE A 15 19.62 -8.63 -18.02
C ILE A 15 19.96 -9.25 -19.38
N MET A 16 20.45 -10.48 -19.35
CA MET A 16 20.86 -11.20 -20.54
C MET A 16 19.64 -11.78 -21.27
N ASN A 17 19.79 -12.13 -22.54
CA ASN A 17 18.78 -12.83 -23.36
C ASN A 17 17.50 -12.04 -23.71
N ILE A 18 17.46 -10.73 -23.53
CA ILE A 18 16.44 -9.87 -24.15
C ILE A 18 16.94 -9.45 -25.53
N THR A 19 16.52 -10.17 -26.57
CA THR A 19 17.02 -9.91 -27.94
C THR A 19 16.27 -8.80 -28.66
N LYS A 20 15.03 -8.51 -28.23
CA LYS A 20 14.14 -7.53 -28.85
C LYS A 20 13.42 -6.72 -27.77
N PHE A 21 13.94 -5.54 -27.47
CA PHE A 21 13.31 -4.59 -26.55
C PHE A 21 12.53 -3.55 -27.37
N SER A 22 11.19 -3.62 -27.33
CA SER A 22 10.32 -2.66 -28.02
C SER A 22 9.03 -2.45 -27.21
N SER A 23 8.36 -1.31 -27.43
CA SER A 23 7.08 -0.99 -26.78
C SER A 23 6.01 -2.05 -27.03
N ASN A 24 6.09 -2.77 -28.16
CA ASN A 24 5.10 -3.78 -28.53
C ASN A 24 5.43 -5.15 -27.91
N LEU A 25 6.71 -5.49 -27.74
CA LEU A 25 7.12 -6.82 -27.27
C LEU A 25 7.66 -6.79 -25.84
N THR A 26 7.53 -5.68 -25.14
CA THR A 26 8.03 -5.55 -23.77
C THR A 26 7.07 -4.73 -22.92
N HIS A 27 6.73 -5.25 -21.75
CA HIS A 27 5.95 -4.53 -20.75
C HIS A 27 6.64 -4.62 -19.38
N ILE A 28 6.72 -3.49 -18.69
CA ILE A 28 7.32 -3.38 -17.35
C ILE A 28 6.24 -2.99 -16.35
N PHE A 29 6.21 -3.65 -15.21
CA PHE A 29 5.25 -3.33 -14.13
C PHE A 29 5.87 -3.54 -12.75
N GLY A 30 5.28 -2.93 -11.72
CA GLY A 30 5.75 -3.06 -10.33
C GLY A 30 5.23 -4.34 -9.65
N THR A 31 6.05 -4.96 -8.81
CA THR A 31 5.68 -6.11 -7.97
C THR A 31 5.21 -5.66 -6.58
N GLU A 32 4.54 -6.55 -5.84
CA GLU A 32 3.95 -6.26 -4.52
C GLU A 32 4.98 -5.82 -3.47
N ASP A 33 6.23 -6.25 -3.61
CA ASP A 33 7.36 -5.89 -2.74
C ASP A 33 8.12 -4.63 -3.18
N GLY A 34 7.61 -3.92 -4.19
CA GLY A 34 8.23 -2.69 -4.72
C GLY A 34 9.41 -2.94 -5.67
N GLY A 35 9.61 -4.18 -6.11
CA GLY A 35 10.46 -4.53 -7.25
C GLY A 35 9.77 -4.24 -8.59
N TYR A 36 10.37 -4.79 -9.65
CA TYR A 36 9.86 -4.67 -11.02
C TYR A 36 9.82 -6.03 -11.71
N SER A 37 8.91 -6.17 -12.65
CA SER A 37 8.83 -7.31 -13.56
C SER A 37 8.93 -6.82 -15.00
N ILE A 38 9.60 -7.60 -15.83
CA ILE A 38 9.76 -7.34 -17.26
C ILE A 38 9.26 -8.56 -18.02
N VAL A 39 8.24 -8.36 -18.85
CA VAL A 39 7.67 -9.39 -19.71
C VAL A 39 8.11 -9.12 -21.14
N VAL A 40 8.63 -10.14 -21.81
CA VAL A 40 9.26 -10.04 -23.13
C VAL A 40 8.67 -11.06 -24.08
N GLY A 41 8.38 -10.62 -25.30
CA GLY A 41 7.96 -11.45 -26.41
C GLY A 41 9.12 -11.69 -27.38
N ASP A 42 9.45 -12.95 -27.60
CA ASP A 42 10.46 -13.39 -28.57
C ASP A 42 9.83 -14.22 -29.68
N TYR A 43 10.44 -14.21 -30.85
CA TYR A 43 9.99 -14.97 -32.02
C TYR A 43 11.18 -15.34 -32.91
N ASN A 44 11.08 -16.49 -33.59
CA ASN A 44 12.15 -17.05 -34.41
C ASN A 44 12.63 -16.11 -35.52
N SER A 45 11.71 -15.65 -36.37
CA SER A 45 12.02 -14.74 -37.48
C SER A 45 10.77 -13.97 -37.89
N LYS A 46 10.96 -12.78 -38.46
CA LYS A 46 9.89 -11.98 -39.07
C LYS A 46 10.14 -11.95 -40.58
N VAL A 47 9.14 -12.35 -41.36
CA VAL A 47 9.17 -12.23 -42.83
C VAL A 47 8.13 -11.19 -43.20
N GLU A 48 8.59 -10.10 -43.82
CA GLU A 48 7.81 -8.88 -44.03
C GLU A 48 7.24 -8.37 -42.69
N GLU A 49 5.92 -8.51 -42.49
CA GLU A 49 5.21 -8.14 -41.26
C GLU A 49 4.71 -9.34 -40.46
N THR A 50 5.04 -10.57 -40.87
CA THR A 50 4.56 -11.79 -40.20
C THR A 50 5.62 -12.36 -39.26
N TYR A 51 5.24 -12.57 -38.00
CA TYR A 51 6.00 -13.29 -36.99
C TYR A 51 5.80 -14.80 -37.18
N LEU A 52 6.91 -15.51 -37.45
CA LEU A 52 6.90 -16.96 -37.64
C LEU A 52 7.07 -17.68 -36.29
N PRO A 53 6.34 -18.79 -36.06
CA PRO A 53 6.53 -19.58 -34.87
C PRO A 53 7.89 -20.32 -34.89
N PRO A 54 8.38 -20.75 -33.71
CA PRO A 54 7.86 -20.44 -32.40
C PRO A 54 8.00 -18.95 -32.03
N TRP A 55 6.99 -18.49 -31.31
CA TRP A 55 7.06 -17.27 -30.52
C TRP A 55 6.74 -17.59 -29.06
N THR A 56 7.39 -16.88 -28.16
CA THR A 56 7.41 -17.16 -26.72
C THR A 56 7.22 -15.89 -25.93
N ILE A 57 6.46 -15.97 -24.84
CA ILE A 57 6.36 -14.91 -23.84
C ILE A 57 7.13 -15.39 -22.61
N SER A 58 8.05 -14.57 -22.11
CA SER A 58 8.84 -14.85 -20.92
C SER A 58 8.81 -13.69 -19.94
N VAL A 59 9.07 -13.96 -18.66
CA VAL A 59 9.12 -12.95 -17.61
C VAL A 59 10.42 -13.00 -16.81
N TYR A 60 10.88 -11.81 -16.40
CA TYR A 60 11.98 -11.58 -15.48
C TYR A 60 11.48 -10.80 -14.27
N PHE A 61 11.99 -11.13 -13.08
CA PHE A 61 11.68 -10.40 -11.85
C PHE A 61 12.95 -9.76 -11.28
N ILE A 62 12.86 -8.47 -10.97
CA ILE A 62 13.95 -7.67 -10.42
C ILE A 62 13.52 -7.23 -9.02
N PRO A 63 14.15 -7.78 -7.96
CA PRO A 63 13.80 -7.41 -6.59
C PRO A 63 14.22 -5.96 -6.28
N ILE A 64 13.60 -5.36 -5.27
CA ILE A 64 13.82 -3.95 -4.87
C ILE A 64 15.27 -3.63 -4.44
N ASP A 65 16.02 -4.62 -3.99
CA ASP A 65 17.44 -4.53 -3.63
C ASP A 65 18.37 -4.68 -4.84
N GLY A 66 17.84 -5.18 -5.97
CA GLY A 66 18.52 -5.32 -7.26
C GLY A 66 19.67 -6.34 -7.27
N ASN A 67 19.78 -7.20 -6.27
CA ASN A 67 20.93 -8.09 -6.10
C ASN A 67 21.03 -9.14 -7.23
N GLU A 68 19.94 -9.84 -7.54
CA GLU A 68 19.90 -10.86 -8.59
C GLU A 68 18.49 -10.95 -9.17
N HIS A 69 18.38 -10.88 -10.50
CA HIS A 69 17.11 -11.04 -11.19
C HIS A 69 16.75 -12.52 -11.31
N LYS A 70 15.45 -12.84 -11.26
CA LYS A 70 14.92 -14.19 -11.51
C LYS A 70 14.40 -14.29 -12.94
N GLY A 71 14.54 -15.46 -13.56
CA GLY A 71 14.10 -15.72 -14.93
C GLY A 71 15.26 -15.82 -15.93
N PRO A 72 14.96 -15.94 -17.24
CA PRO A 72 13.62 -15.91 -17.82
C PRO A 72 12.79 -17.13 -17.43
N PHE A 73 11.52 -16.90 -17.09
CA PHE A 73 10.52 -17.96 -16.99
C PHE A 73 9.64 -17.93 -18.24
N GLU A 74 9.56 -19.03 -18.98
CA GLU A 74 8.68 -19.16 -20.15
C GLU A 74 7.22 -19.24 -19.67
N LEU A 75 6.43 -18.21 -19.99
CA LEU A 75 5.00 -18.12 -19.63
C LEU A 75 4.11 -18.73 -20.71
N TYR A 76 4.51 -18.62 -21.98
CA TYR A 76 3.74 -19.15 -23.09
C TYR A 76 4.62 -19.41 -24.30
N LYS A 77 4.26 -20.43 -25.08
CA LYS A 77 4.94 -20.78 -26.33
C LYS A 77 3.95 -21.28 -27.38
N GLN A 78 3.87 -20.57 -28.48
CA GLN A 78 3.17 -21.01 -29.69
C GLN A 78 4.20 -21.62 -30.64
N THR A 79 3.87 -22.76 -31.26
CA THR A 79 4.81 -23.48 -32.16
C THR A 79 4.28 -23.67 -33.57
N THR A 80 2.99 -23.43 -33.81
CA THR A 80 2.34 -23.74 -35.08
C THR A 80 1.74 -22.53 -35.79
N GLU A 81 1.29 -21.52 -35.05
CA GLU A 81 0.53 -20.40 -35.63
C GLU A 81 1.42 -19.20 -35.97
N THR A 82 1.31 -18.73 -37.21
CA THR A 82 1.91 -17.47 -37.69
C THR A 82 1.01 -16.30 -37.36
N VAL A 83 1.58 -15.17 -36.93
CA VAL A 83 0.83 -13.97 -36.56
C VAL A 83 1.35 -12.74 -37.29
N THR A 84 0.49 -11.79 -37.67
CA THR A 84 0.89 -10.52 -38.30
C THR A 84 1.14 -9.42 -37.26
N THR A 85 0.51 -9.55 -36.10
CA THR A 85 0.70 -8.66 -34.95
C THR A 85 0.94 -9.52 -33.72
N LEU A 86 1.89 -9.12 -32.88
CA LEU A 86 2.17 -9.71 -31.57
C LEU A 86 2.56 -8.58 -30.62
N GLU A 87 1.71 -8.35 -29.61
CA GLU A 87 1.83 -7.21 -28.71
C GLU A 87 1.53 -7.61 -27.26
N ILE A 88 2.44 -7.26 -26.35
CA ILE A 88 2.23 -7.35 -24.91
C ILE A 88 1.57 -6.05 -24.48
N LYS A 89 0.23 -6.03 -24.44
CA LYS A 89 -0.51 -4.78 -24.20
C LYS A 89 -0.42 -4.36 -22.73
N ARG A 90 -0.68 -5.28 -21.80
CA ARG A 90 -0.70 -4.93 -20.39
C ARG A 90 -0.28 -6.09 -19.51
N CYS A 91 0.60 -5.83 -18.57
CA CYS A 91 0.91 -6.74 -17.47
C CYS A 91 0.82 -5.99 -16.14
N ASN A 92 0.22 -6.62 -15.13
CA ASN A 92 0.08 -6.01 -13.80
C ASN A 92 -0.16 -7.08 -12.73
N ILE A 93 -0.24 -6.64 -11.47
CA ILE A 93 -0.79 -7.43 -10.36
C ILE A 93 -2.20 -7.90 -10.73
N ALA A 94 -2.46 -9.20 -10.54
CA ALA A 94 -3.74 -9.81 -10.84
C ALA A 94 -4.76 -9.50 -9.72
N TYR A 95 -5.47 -8.37 -9.79
CA TYR A 95 -6.40 -7.94 -8.72
C TYR A 95 -7.60 -8.88 -8.45
N GLN A 96 -7.85 -9.86 -9.31
CA GLN A 96 -8.86 -10.91 -9.14
C GLN A 96 -8.36 -12.14 -8.35
N MET A 97 -7.04 -12.31 -8.24
CA MET A 97 -6.38 -13.46 -7.60
C MET A 97 -5.04 -13.03 -6.98
N PHE A 98 -4.12 -13.94 -6.67
CA PHE A 98 -2.76 -13.57 -6.26
C PHE A 98 -1.80 -13.79 -7.43
N GLY A 99 -0.72 -13.00 -7.48
CA GLY A 99 0.25 -13.03 -8.58
C GLY A 99 -0.04 -11.96 -9.63
N TYR A 100 0.24 -12.29 -10.89
CA TYR A 100 0.30 -11.36 -12.01
C TYR A 100 -0.56 -11.85 -13.17
N SER A 101 -1.05 -10.91 -13.98
CA SER A 101 -1.80 -11.17 -15.21
C SER A 101 -1.19 -10.35 -16.34
N CYS A 102 -1.09 -10.97 -17.52
CA CYS A 102 -0.64 -10.35 -18.76
C CYS A 102 -1.63 -10.60 -19.88
N ILE A 103 -2.03 -9.53 -20.58
CA ILE A 103 -2.83 -9.60 -21.80
C ILE A 103 -1.93 -9.40 -23.01
N ILE A 104 -1.88 -10.42 -23.86
CA ILE A 104 -1.19 -10.41 -25.15
C ILE A 104 -2.24 -10.25 -26.25
N HIS A 105 -2.07 -9.26 -27.11
CA HIS A 105 -2.87 -9.07 -28.32
C HIS A 105 -2.09 -9.58 -29.54
N TYR A 106 -2.71 -10.41 -30.35
CA TYR A 106 -2.10 -10.89 -31.59
C TYR A 106 -3.15 -11.08 -32.68
N ILE A 107 -2.70 -10.98 -33.93
CA ILE A 107 -3.56 -11.11 -35.10
C ILE A 107 -3.15 -12.33 -35.90
N THR A 108 -4.12 -13.19 -36.14
CA THR A 108 -4.01 -14.41 -36.94
C THR A 108 -4.80 -14.23 -38.24
N PRO A 109 -4.64 -15.11 -39.25
CA PRO A 109 -5.53 -15.12 -40.41
C PRO A 109 -7.01 -15.30 -40.06
N ALA A 110 -7.33 -15.85 -38.88
CA ALA A 110 -8.71 -16.03 -38.41
C ALA A 110 -9.30 -14.78 -37.73
N GLY A 111 -8.45 -13.84 -37.30
CA GLY A 111 -8.88 -12.62 -36.61
C GLY A 111 -7.97 -12.18 -35.48
N LYS A 112 -8.43 -11.14 -34.76
CA LYS A 112 -7.79 -10.58 -33.56
C LYS A 112 -8.06 -11.50 -32.38
N LYS A 113 -7.01 -11.84 -31.64
CA LYS A 113 -7.07 -12.70 -30.46
C LYS A 113 -6.37 -12.05 -29.29
N PHE A 114 -6.81 -12.42 -28.11
CA PHE A 114 -6.27 -11.97 -26.84
C PHE A 114 -5.95 -13.20 -25.98
N LEU A 115 -4.80 -13.16 -25.33
CA LEU A 115 -4.35 -14.21 -24.42
C LEU A 115 -4.10 -13.60 -23.05
N ASP A 116 -4.91 -13.98 -22.06
CA ASP A 116 -4.68 -13.68 -20.65
C ASP A 116 -3.85 -14.80 -20.02
N ILE A 117 -2.71 -14.45 -19.44
CA ILE A 117 -1.83 -15.38 -18.73
C ILE A 117 -1.72 -14.94 -17.28
N ASP A 118 -2.26 -15.74 -16.37
CA ASP A 118 -2.09 -15.56 -14.93
C ASP A 118 -0.89 -16.39 -14.44
N PHE A 119 0.02 -15.81 -13.65
CA PHE A 119 1.24 -16.46 -13.18
C PHE A 119 1.74 -15.87 -11.86
N VAL A 120 2.73 -16.50 -11.23
CA VAL A 120 3.37 -16.03 -9.98
C VAL A 120 4.86 -15.73 -10.16
N SER A 121 5.48 -15.15 -9.13
CA SER A 121 6.90 -14.73 -9.10
C SER A 121 7.92 -15.86 -9.35
N SER A 122 7.51 -17.13 -9.21
CA SER A 122 8.32 -18.31 -9.56
C SER A 122 8.26 -18.67 -11.05
N GLY A 123 7.44 -17.97 -11.85
CA GLY A 123 7.17 -18.30 -13.24
C GLY A 123 6.11 -19.38 -13.44
N ALA A 124 5.54 -19.95 -12.37
CA ALA A 124 4.48 -20.93 -12.48
C ALA A 124 3.20 -20.29 -13.04
N ILE A 125 2.66 -20.90 -14.10
CA ILE A 125 1.42 -20.49 -14.75
C ILE A 125 0.24 -21.00 -13.91
N LEU A 126 -0.63 -20.08 -13.49
CA LEU A 126 -1.86 -20.40 -12.78
C LEU A 126 -3.00 -20.69 -13.74
N ASN A 127 -3.11 -19.89 -14.80
CA ASN A 127 -4.14 -20.01 -15.80
C ASN A 127 -3.69 -19.39 -17.13
N THR A 128 -4.27 -19.85 -18.23
CA THR A 128 -4.08 -19.26 -19.55
C THR A 128 -5.39 -19.33 -20.30
N PHE A 129 -5.87 -18.19 -20.78
CA PHE A 129 -7.17 -18.10 -21.45
C PHE A 129 -7.07 -17.27 -22.73
N GLU A 130 -7.45 -17.89 -23.84
CA GLU A 130 -7.52 -17.24 -25.15
C GLU A 130 -8.98 -16.83 -25.43
N PHE A 131 -9.20 -15.62 -25.95
CA PHE A 131 -10.51 -15.12 -26.32
C PHE A 131 -10.49 -14.14 -27.49
N GLU A 132 -11.67 -13.93 -28.07
CA GLU A 132 -11.92 -12.94 -29.11
C GLU A 132 -12.83 -11.84 -28.56
N ALA A 133 -12.62 -10.61 -29.01
CA ALA A 133 -13.37 -9.44 -28.58
C ALA A 133 -14.41 -9.07 -29.65
N GLU A 134 -15.56 -9.77 -29.65
CA GLU A 134 -16.60 -9.67 -30.70
C GLU A 134 -17.17 -8.25 -30.91
N GLN A 135 -17.05 -7.39 -29.91
CA GLN A 135 -17.56 -6.03 -29.89
C GLN A 135 -16.61 -5.05 -30.59
N LEU A 136 -15.38 -5.48 -30.88
CA LEU A 136 -14.44 -4.73 -31.69
C LEU A 136 -14.80 -4.88 -33.16
N LEU A 137 -14.82 -3.76 -33.88
CA LEU A 137 -15.02 -3.77 -35.33
C LEU A 137 -13.83 -4.46 -36.02
N ALA A 138 -14.07 -5.08 -37.18
CA ALA A 138 -13.02 -5.81 -37.91
C ALA A 138 -11.82 -4.91 -38.24
N ASP A 139 -12.07 -3.65 -38.59
CA ASP A 139 -11.10 -2.62 -38.95
C ASP A 139 -10.58 -1.78 -37.76
N SER A 140 -11.14 -1.95 -36.56
CA SER A 140 -10.65 -1.21 -35.37
C SER A 140 -9.21 -1.56 -35.01
N GLU A 141 -8.43 -0.57 -34.60
CA GLU A 141 -7.10 -0.79 -34.04
C GLU A 141 -7.22 -0.90 -32.51
N VAL A 142 -6.54 -1.88 -31.90
CA VAL A 142 -6.43 -1.97 -30.45
C VAL A 142 -5.35 -0.99 -30.00
N VAL A 143 -5.77 0.11 -29.39
CA VAL A 143 -4.87 1.17 -28.91
C VAL A 143 -4.11 0.67 -27.70
N ASP A 144 -4.82 0.31 -26.63
CA ASP A 144 -4.23 -0.20 -25.39
C ASP A 144 -5.25 -1.04 -24.58
N ILE A 145 -4.80 -1.60 -23.47
CA ILE A 145 -5.62 -2.36 -22.52
C ILE A 145 -5.32 -1.88 -21.10
N GLU A 146 -6.36 -1.50 -20.36
CA GLU A 146 -6.25 -1.11 -18.96
C GLU A 146 -6.80 -2.19 -18.02
N THR A 147 -6.06 -2.50 -16.95
CA THR A 147 -6.49 -3.45 -15.93
C THR A 147 -7.58 -2.81 -15.05
N LEU A 148 -8.65 -3.55 -14.77
CA LEU A 148 -9.68 -3.11 -13.83
C LEU A 148 -9.36 -3.65 -12.42
N TYR A 149 -9.38 -2.77 -11.42
CA TYR A 149 -9.04 -3.08 -10.03
C TYR A 149 -10.07 -3.97 -9.33
N TYR A 150 -11.29 -4.07 -9.86
CA TYR A 150 -12.32 -5.02 -9.42
C TYR A 150 -12.40 -6.28 -10.33
N GLY A 151 -11.33 -6.50 -11.11
CA GLY A 151 -11.19 -7.65 -12.00
C GLY A 151 -11.67 -7.38 -13.42
N GLY A 152 -11.08 -8.12 -14.37
CA GLY A 152 -11.23 -7.90 -15.80
C GLY A 152 -10.30 -6.81 -16.35
N PHE A 153 -10.56 -6.41 -17.59
CA PHE A 153 -9.78 -5.42 -18.33
C PHE A 153 -10.69 -4.58 -19.23
N CYS A 154 -10.26 -3.36 -19.53
CA CYS A 154 -10.90 -2.48 -20.50
C CYS A 154 -10.02 -2.45 -21.75
N ILE A 155 -10.50 -2.98 -22.87
CA ILE A 155 -9.83 -2.91 -24.16
C ILE A 155 -10.22 -1.59 -24.82
N ILE A 156 -9.24 -0.74 -25.14
CA ILE A 156 -9.43 0.53 -25.81
C ILE A 156 -9.11 0.34 -27.29
N ALA A 157 -10.07 0.66 -28.15
CA ALA A 157 -9.93 0.50 -29.59
C ALA A 157 -10.48 1.70 -30.36
N THR A 158 -10.03 1.87 -31.60
CA THR A 158 -10.54 2.91 -32.48
C THR A 158 -11.96 2.60 -32.96
N THR A 159 -12.76 3.65 -33.14
CA THR A 159 -14.09 3.59 -33.75
C THR A 159 -14.01 4.00 -35.22
N GLN A 160 -15.13 3.87 -35.96
CA GLN A 160 -15.19 4.25 -37.39
C GLN A 160 -14.92 5.74 -37.64
N ASP A 161 -15.12 6.59 -36.63
CA ASP A 161 -14.91 8.04 -36.72
C ASP A 161 -13.50 8.46 -36.25
N ASP A 162 -12.54 7.52 -36.22
CA ASP A 162 -11.17 7.71 -35.73
C ASP A 162 -11.08 8.22 -34.28
N ASN A 163 -12.13 7.97 -33.48
CA ASN A 163 -12.14 8.22 -32.03
C ASN A 163 -11.76 6.93 -31.29
N ILE A 164 -11.64 6.98 -29.95
CA ILE A 164 -11.40 5.78 -29.13
C ILE A 164 -12.60 5.44 -28.25
N GLN A 165 -12.76 4.14 -27.99
CA GLN A 165 -13.79 3.61 -27.09
C GLN A 165 -13.25 2.42 -26.29
N GLY A 166 -13.61 2.38 -25.01
CA GLY A 166 -13.28 1.29 -24.09
C GLY A 166 -14.39 0.26 -23.95
N PHE A 167 -14.01 -1.01 -23.97
CA PHE A 167 -14.88 -2.18 -23.82
C PHE A 167 -14.38 -3.03 -22.65
N ALA A 168 -15.17 -3.12 -21.58
CA ALA A 168 -14.83 -3.91 -20.40
C ALA A 168 -15.18 -5.39 -20.62
N TYR A 169 -14.20 -6.26 -20.37
CA TYR A 169 -14.31 -7.70 -20.44
C TYR A 169 -13.87 -8.31 -19.11
N SER A 170 -14.41 -9.49 -18.82
CA SER A 170 -13.96 -10.31 -17.70
C SER A 170 -12.67 -11.05 -18.06
N ASN A 171 -12.00 -11.62 -17.06
CA ASN A 171 -10.79 -12.43 -17.26
C ASN A 171 -10.99 -13.67 -18.15
N ASN A 172 -12.23 -14.14 -18.30
CA ASN A 172 -12.60 -15.21 -19.23
C ASN A 172 -13.18 -14.65 -20.55
N GLY A 173 -12.81 -13.42 -20.94
CA GLY A 173 -13.17 -12.84 -22.24
C GLY A 173 -14.66 -12.54 -22.44
N THR A 174 -15.47 -12.53 -21.39
CA THR A 174 -16.90 -12.22 -21.50
C THR A 174 -17.10 -10.71 -21.50
N PHE A 175 -17.72 -10.18 -22.56
CA PHE A 175 -18.06 -8.77 -22.63
C PHE A 175 -19.02 -8.36 -21.51
N GLY A 176 -18.68 -7.28 -20.82
CA GLY A 176 -19.49 -6.69 -19.77
C GLY A 176 -20.28 -5.48 -20.27
N LYS A 177 -19.57 -4.38 -20.50
CA LYS A 177 -20.14 -3.09 -20.91
C LYS A 177 -19.05 -2.18 -21.46
N THR A 178 -19.45 -1.04 -22.01
CA THR A 178 -18.51 -0.01 -22.44
C THR A 178 -18.04 0.85 -21.26
N TRP A 179 -16.94 1.58 -21.44
CA TRP A 179 -16.37 2.48 -20.43
C TRP A 179 -17.28 3.65 -20.01
N GLY A 180 -18.36 3.89 -20.76
CA GLY A 180 -19.37 4.91 -20.47
C GLY A 180 -18.89 6.36 -20.55
N LEU A 181 -17.78 6.67 -21.22
CA LEU A 181 -17.45 8.06 -21.53
C LEU A 181 -18.43 8.64 -22.57
N PRO A 182 -18.84 9.93 -22.46
CA PRO A 182 -19.78 10.55 -23.39
C PRO A 182 -19.29 10.50 -24.85
N THR A 183 -20.19 10.25 -25.80
CA THR A 183 -19.86 10.20 -27.23
C THR A 183 -19.79 11.57 -27.92
N THR A 184 -19.96 12.66 -27.16
CA THR A 184 -19.94 14.04 -27.67
C THR A 184 -18.53 14.61 -27.83
N TYR A 185 -17.51 13.88 -27.39
CA TYR A 185 -16.10 14.29 -27.43
C TYR A 185 -15.29 13.40 -28.37
N THR A 186 -14.28 13.98 -29.01
CA THR A 186 -13.18 13.24 -29.62
C THR A 186 -12.06 13.11 -28.59
N TYR A 187 -11.67 11.87 -28.28
CA TYR A 187 -10.67 11.58 -27.26
C TYR A 187 -9.28 11.41 -27.89
N SER A 188 -8.27 11.89 -27.19
CA SER A 188 -6.87 11.60 -27.48
C SER A 188 -6.47 10.19 -27.01
N SER A 189 -5.23 9.78 -27.27
CA SER A 189 -4.66 8.53 -26.76
C SER A 189 -4.30 8.56 -25.26
N GLU A 190 -4.64 9.64 -24.53
CA GLU A 190 -4.36 9.77 -23.10
C GLU A 190 -5.60 9.41 -22.28
N PHE A 191 -5.52 8.29 -21.55
CA PHE A 191 -6.61 7.75 -20.74
C PHE A 191 -6.07 6.93 -19.57
N GLY A 192 -6.95 6.56 -18.64
CA GLY A 192 -6.60 5.67 -17.55
C GLY A 192 -7.78 5.23 -16.71
N VAL A 193 -7.48 4.37 -15.74
CA VAL A 193 -8.45 3.81 -14.80
C VAL A 193 -7.95 4.00 -13.37
N ASN A 194 -8.79 4.59 -12.53
CA ASN A 194 -8.53 4.77 -11.11
C ASN A 194 -8.76 3.47 -10.32
N THR A 195 -8.28 3.42 -9.07
CA THR A 195 -8.36 2.24 -8.20
C THR A 195 -9.79 1.78 -7.87
N ASP A 196 -10.79 2.62 -8.12
CA ASP A 196 -12.22 2.36 -7.96
C ASP A 196 -12.92 2.00 -9.29
N ASN A 197 -12.15 1.77 -10.36
CA ASN A 197 -12.60 1.61 -11.74
C ASN A 197 -13.26 2.86 -12.37
N THR A 198 -13.09 4.07 -11.81
CA THR A 198 -13.45 5.29 -12.52
C THR A 198 -12.52 5.48 -13.71
N VAL A 199 -13.09 5.59 -14.91
CA VAL A 199 -12.35 5.80 -16.16
C VAL A 199 -12.21 7.28 -16.42
N TRP A 200 -11.06 7.70 -16.95
CA TRP A 200 -10.84 9.05 -17.43
C TRP A 200 -10.14 9.04 -18.80
N ALA A 201 -10.41 10.06 -19.61
CA ALA A 201 -9.70 10.30 -20.86
C ALA A 201 -9.60 11.80 -21.15
N ILE A 202 -8.58 12.20 -21.91
CA ILE A 202 -8.41 13.58 -22.35
C ILE A 202 -9.09 13.77 -23.70
N ALA A 203 -10.08 14.65 -23.74
CA ALA A 203 -10.76 15.06 -24.94
C ALA A 203 -10.03 16.21 -25.63
N ASP A 204 -9.88 16.11 -26.96
CA ASP A 204 -9.45 17.20 -27.81
C ASP A 204 -10.64 18.13 -28.07
N THR A 205 -10.60 19.33 -27.48
CA THR A 205 -11.68 20.31 -27.63
C THR A 205 -11.50 21.27 -28.80
N ASN A 206 -10.49 21.07 -29.66
CA ASN A 206 -10.16 21.96 -30.78
C ASN A 206 -9.95 23.45 -30.38
N THR A 207 -9.77 23.73 -29.08
CA THR A 207 -9.44 25.06 -28.55
C THR A 207 -7.95 25.08 -28.22
N ALA A 208 -7.24 26.09 -28.73
CA ALA A 208 -5.80 26.05 -28.94
C ALA A 208 -4.92 25.82 -27.68
N TYR A 209 -5.46 25.83 -26.45
CA TYR A 209 -4.70 25.68 -25.22
C TYR A 209 -5.51 25.09 -24.04
N GLU A 210 -6.61 24.38 -24.31
CA GLU A 210 -7.43 23.79 -23.25
C GLU A 210 -7.58 22.29 -23.48
N TRP A 211 -7.43 21.51 -22.40
CA TRP A 211 -7.69 20.08 -22.39
C TRP A 211 -8.86 19.81 -21.47
N THR A 212 -9.80 18.97 -21.92
CA THR A 212 -10.91 18.55 -21.08
C THR A 212 -10.67 17.11 -20.62
N CYS A 213 -10.45 16.93 -19.31
CA CYS A 213 -10.50 15.61 -18.71
C CYS A 213 -11.95 15.20 -18.51
N VAL A 214 -12.37 14.12 -19.16
CA VAL A 214 -13.72 13.57 -19.07
C VAL A 214 -13.65 12.29 -18.26
N ILE A 215 -14.56 12.15 -17.29
CA ILE A 215 -14.60 11.01 -16.38
C ILE A 215 -15.90 10.23 -16.53
N SER A 216 -15.83 8.92 -16.30
CA SER A 216 -17.01 8.06 -16.21
C SER A 216 -16.90 7.09 -15.05
N THR A 217 -17.96 7.01 -14.25
CA THR A 217 -18.11 6.06 -13.16
C THR A 217 -18.81 4.78 -13.61
N ALA A 218 -19.07 4.61 -14.91
CA ALA A 218 -19.83 3.48 -15.42
C ALA A 218 -19.23 2.12 -15.04
N LEU A 219 -17.91 2.01 -14.90
CA LEU A 219 -17.21 0.78 -14.52
C LEU A 219 -17.01 0.59 -13.01
N THR A 220 -17.39 1.55 -12.15
CA THR A 220 -17.29 1.42 -10.67
C THR A 220 -18.12 0.27 -10.10
N SER A 221 -19.20 -0.11 -10.79
CA SER A 221 -20.03 -1.28 -10.47
C SER A 221 -19.67 -2.53 -11.25
N TYR A 222 -18.73 -2.44 -12.20
CA TYR A 222 -18.25 -3.61 -12.93
C TYR A 222 -17.28 -4.38 -12.05
N THR A 223 -17.54 -5.66 -11.87
CA THR A 223 -16.71 -6.52 -11.04
C THR A 223 -16.85 -7.95 -11.51
N THR A 224 -15.73 -8.67 -11.63
CA THR A 224 -15.74 -10.11 -11.98
C THR A 224 -15.83 -11.00 -10.73
N ARG A 225 -15.83 -10.38 -9.55
CA ARG A 225 -16.00 -10.98 -8.22
C ARG A 225 -16.85 -10.07 -7.32
N PRO A 226 -17.27 -10.45 -6.10
CA PRO A 226 -17.87 -9.49 -5.17
C PRO A 226 -16.88 -8.32 -4.90
N PHE A 227 -17.41 -7.09 -4.77
CA PHE A 227 -16.69 -5.81 -4.73
C PHE A 227 -15.31 -5.82 -4.03
N GLY A 228 -14.26 -5.40 -4.75
CA GLY A 228 -12.95 -5.08 -4.16
C GLY A 228 -12.11 -6.29 -3.71
N GLY A 229 -12.47 -7.49 -4.18
CA GLY A 229 -11.98 -8.75 -3.65
C GLY A 229 -12.92 -9.32 -2.57
N PRO A 230 -12.69 -10.55 -2.09
CA PRO A 230 -13.41 -11.09 -0.94
C PRO A 230 -13.43 -10.11 0.26
N GLY A 231 -14.55 -10.05 0.98
CA GLY A 231 -14.70 -9.21 2.17
C GLY A 231 -14.70 -7.69 1.95
N GLY A 232 -14.38 -7.19 0.74
CA GLY A 232 -14.32 -5.77 0.41
C GLY A 232 -13.21 -5.00 1.13
N TYR A 233 -12.02 -5.62 1.22
CA TYR A 233 -10.80 -5.05 1.82
C TYR A 233 -9.82 -4.46 0.79
N GLY A 234 -10.20 -4.45 -0.50
CA GLY A 234 -9.31 -4.02 -1.59
C GLY A 234 -8.21 -5.05 -1.91
N SER A 235 -8.33 -6.27 -1.40
CA SER A 235 -7.42 -7.40 -1.63
C SER A 235 -8.20 -8.60 -2.14
N SER A 236 -7.67 -9.26 -3.17
CA SER A 236 -8.17 -10.53 -3.70
C SER A 236 -8.02 -11.72 -2.73
N THR A 237 -7.18 -11.58 -1.70
CA THR A 237 -6.74 -12.68 -0.84
C THR A 237 -7.21 -12.59 0.60
N VAL A 238 -7.60 -11.41 1.08
CA VAL A 238 -8.15 -11.22 2.43
C VAL A 238 -9.61 -11.63 2.44
N ASP A 239 -9.96 -12.63 3.24
CA ASP A 239 -11.32 -13.15 3.34
C ASP A 239 -12.17 -12.36 4.34
N ASN A 240 -11.66 -12.21 5.57
CA ASN A 240 -12.29 -11.40 6.62
C ASN A 240 -11.25 -10.88 7.62
N THR A 241 -11.69 -10.02 8.54
CA THR A 241 -10.88 -9.52 9.65
C THR A 241 -11.65 -9.59 10.97
N VAL A 242 -10.92 -9.62 12.08
CA VAL A 242 -11.47 -9.49 13.43
C VAL A 242 -10.65 -8.40 14.14
N PRO A 243 -11.25 -7.25 14.51
CA PRO A 243 -12.62 -6.83 14.25
C PRO A 243 -12.93 -6.68 12.76
N GLU A 244 -14.21 -6.84 12.38
CA GLU A 244 -14.65 -6.58 11.01
C GLU A 244 -14.59 -5.07 10.68
N LYS A 245 -14.52 -4.72 9.40
CA LYS A 245 -14.64 -3.31 8.99
C LYS A 245 -15.96 -2.69 9.47
N ASN A 246 -15.90 -1.43 9.85
CA ASN A 246 -16.95 -0.63 10.49
C ASN A 246 -17.37 -1.11 11.90
N ALA A 247 -16.63 -2.04 12.51
CA ALA A 247 -16.92 -2.45 13.88
C ALA A 247 -16.66 -1.31 14.87
N VAL A 248 -17.43 -1.32 15.96
CA VAL A 248 -17.17 -0.52 17.16
C VAL A 248 -16.40 -1.41 18.15
N ILE A 249 -15.22 -0.96 18.57
CA ILE A 249 -14.28 -1.72 19.39
C ILE A 249 -13.97 -1.03 20.72
N SER A 250 -13.51 -1.82 21.68
CA SER A 250 -12.95 -1.26 22.91
C SER A 250 -11.57 -0.67 22.69
N THR A 251 -11.23 0.38 23.45
CA THR A 251 -9.84 0.92 23.48
C THR A 251 -8.83 -0.07 24.06
N ASN A 252 -9.30 -1.19 24.62
CA ASN A 252 -8.49 -2.19 25.31
C ASN A 252 -8.23 -3.47 24.50
N ILE A 253 -8.64 -3.55 23.23
CA ILE A 253 -8.34 -4.73 22.41
C ILE A 253 -6.83 -4.99 22.34
N LYS A 254 -6.44 -6.26 22.40
CA LYS A 254 -5.04 -6.68 22.49
C LYS A 254 -4.49 -7.24 21.20
N GLU A 255 -5.36 -7.54 20.25
CA GLU A 255 -5.01 -8.13 18.97
C GLU A 255 -6.04 -7.78 17.91
N VAL A 256 -5.59 -7.81 16.67
CA VAL A 256 -6.44 -7.88 15.48
C VAL A 256 -6.01 -9.08 14.64
N THR A 257 -6.96 -9.69 13.94
CA THR A 257 -6.74 -10.87 13.10
C THR A 257 -7.12 -10.56 11.67
N ILE A 258 -6.27 -10.96 10.73
CA ILE A 258 -6.54 -10.93 9.29
C ILE A 258 -6.60 -12.38 8.81
N ILE A 259 -7.70 -12.75 8.20
CA ILE A 259 -7.96 -14.10 7.70
C ILE A 259 -7.81 -14.07 6.19
N TYR A 260 -6.89 -14.87 5.67
CA TYR A 260 -6.61 -14.99 4.24
C TYR A 260 -7.30 -16.23 3.66
N LYS A 261 -7.51 -16.23 2.34
CA LYS A 261 -7.97 -17.41 1.61
C LYS A 261 -6.91 -18.51 1.50
N PRO A 262 -5.66 -18.22 1.08
CA PRO A 262 -4.60 -19.22 1.11
C PRO A 262 -4.00 -19.36 2.51
N VAL A 263 -3.28 -20.47 2.72
CA VAL A 263 -2.30 -20.58 3.81
C VAL A 263 -1.17 -19.59 3.54
N ILE A 264 -0.74 -18.88 4.58
CA ILE A 264 0.21 -17.76 4.48
C ILE A 264 1.49 -18.00 5.28
N GLU A 265 2.52 -17.27 4.89
CA GLU A 265 3.80 -17.17 5.58
C GLU A 265 4.16 -15.69 5.80
N PRO A 266 4.98 -15.37 6.81
CA PRO A 266 5.53 -14.03 6.98
C PRO A 266 6.30 -13.57 5.74
N SER A 267 6.26 -12.27 5.45
CA SER A 267 7.06 -11.63 4.40
C SER A 267 7.63 -10.30 4.92
N THR A 268 7.78 -9.27 4.07
CA THR A 268 8.56 -8.06 4.39
C THR A 268 7.72 -6.83 4.74
N GLY A 269 6.42 -6.85 4.46
CA GLY A 269 5.53 -5.72 4.68
C GLY A 269 5.16 -5.49 6.15
N THR A 270 4.34 -4.47 6.39
CA THR A 270 3.93 -4.07 7.73
C THR A 270 2.42 -4.06 7.90
N VAL A 271 1.99 -4.04 9.16
CA VAL A 271 0.62 -3.65 9.56
C VAL A 271 0.72 -2.35 10.32
N SER A 272 0.01 -1.33 9.83
CA SER A 272 0.02 0.03 10.36
C SER A 272 -1.36 0.46 10.84
N PHE A 273 -1.39 1.14 11.97
CA PHE A 273 -2.60 1.61 12.64
C PHE A 273 -2.59 3.13 12.67
N TYR A 274 -3.61 3.76 12.09
CA TYR A 274 -3.74 5.21 12.02
C TYR A 274 -4.98 5.68 12.74
N GLN A 275 -4.87 6.78 13.48
CA GLN A 275 -6.02 7.52 13.99
C GLN A 275 -6.49 8.50 12.92
N ILE A 276 -7.77 8.47 12.57
CA ILE A 276 -8.37 9.41 11.61
C ILE A 276 -8.75 10.70 12.35
N ASN A 277 -8.33 11.84 11.83
CA ASN A 277 -8.68 13.14 12.36
C ASN A 277 -9.98 13.68 11.73
N GLU A 278 -10.92 14.15 12.55
CA GLU A 278 -12.22 14.67 12.07
C GLU A 278 -12.10 15.98 11.26
N LYS A 279 -10.97 16.68 11.32
CA LYS A 279 -10.80 18.04 10.75
C LYS A 279 -10.15 18.08 9.37
N GLY A 280 -9.96 16.93 8.71
CA GLY A 280 -9.28 16.86 7.41
C GLY A 280 -7.76 16.96 7.51
N ASP A 281 -7.19 16.90 8.72
CA ASP A 281 -5.75 16.74 8.95
C ASP A 281 -5.29 15.32 8.57
N ASP A 282 -4.01 15.16 8.26
CA ASP A 282 -3.43 13.86 7.95
C ASP A 282 -3.63 12.85 9.11
N PRO A 283 -3.91 11.57 8.82
CA PRO A 283 -4.03 10.54 9.84
C PRO A 283 -2.75 10.40 10.68
N ILE A 284 -2.91 10.16 11.99
CA ILE A 284 -1.78 10.02 12.92
C ILE A 284 -1.39 8.55 13.00
N LEU A 285 -0.16 8.20 12.60
CA LEU A 285 0.37 6.85 12.81
C LEU A 285 0.51 6.57 14.31
N LYS A 286 -0.13 5.50 14.77
CA LYS A 286 -0.12 5.08 16.17
C LYS A 286 0.86 3.95 16.40
N GLN A 287 0.74 2.89 15.60
CA GLN A 287 1.54 1.66 15.72
C GLN A 287 1.88 1.14 14.32
N ILE A 288 3.08 0.59 14.15
CA ILE A 288 3.51 -0.10 12.93
C ILE A 288 4.27 -1.36 13.32
N VAL A 289 3.93 -2.48 12.72
CA VAL A 289 4.50 -3.79 13.05
C VAL A 289 5.00 -4.46 11.78
N HIS A 290 6.25 -4.92 11.78
CA HIS A 290 6.75 -5.80 10.73
C HIS A 290 6.17 -7.20 10.89
N THR A 291 5.63 -7.78 9.83
CA THR A 291 4.92 -9.07 9.89
C THR A 291 5.83 -10.26 10.13
N ASN A 292 7.14 -10.11 9.91
CA ASN A 292 8.15 -11.10 10.24
C ASN A 292 8.67 -11.00 11.69
N ASP A 293 8.14 -10.08 12.51
CA ASP A 293 8.50 -9.98 13.92
C ASP A 293 7.61 -10.91 14.79
N PRO A 294 8.15 -12.03 15.30
CA PRO A 294 7.38 -12.98 16.09
C PRO A 294 6.97 -12.44 17.47
N ASN A 295 7.55 -11.32 17.93
CA ASN A 295 7.14 -10.69 19.18
C ASN A 295 5.76 -10.04 19.07
N TYR A 296 5.36 -9.62 17.87
CA TYR A 296 4.13 -8.87 17.63
C TYR A 296 3.18 -9.56 16.65
N VAL A 297 3.66 -10.48 15.83
CA VAL A 297 2.84 -11.19 14.83
C VAL A 297 2.93 -12.69 15.03
N THR A 298 1.78 -13.35 14.98
CA THR A 298 1.66 -14.81 14.98
C THR A 298 0.86 -15.24 13.76
N ILE A 299 1.39 -16.18 12.98
CA ILE A 299 0.71 -16.73 11.81
C ILE A 299 0.38 -18.20 12.07
N VAL A 300 -0.89 -18.56 11.89
CA VAL A 300 -1.40 -19.93 12.06
C VAL A 300 -2.25 -20.28 10.85
N GLY A 301 -1.69 -21.09 9.94
CA GLY A 301 -2.39 -21.47 8.71
C GLY A 301 -2.65 -20.27 7.82
N ASN A 302 -3.92 -19.87 7.71
CA ASN A 302 -4.36 -18.72 6.91
C ASN A 302 -4.66 -17.47 7.75
N GLU A 303 -4.40 -17.49 9.06
CA GLU A 303 -4.67 -16.37 9.97
C GLU A 303 -3.38 -15.67 10.38
N MET A 304 -3.39 -14.33 10.32
CA MET A 304 -2.36 -13.47 10.87
C MET A 304 -2.92 -12.68 12.06
N ILE A 305 -2.37 -12.91 13.25
CA ILE A 305 -2.74 -12.25 14.50
C ILE A 305 -1.66 -11.20 14.82
N VAL A 306 -2.07 -9.94 14.96
CA VAL A 306 -1.18 -8.80 15.23
C VAL A 306 -1.51 -8.26 16.62
N LYS A 307 -0.50 -8.18 17.49
CA LYS A 307 -0.63 -7.60 18.83
C LYS A 307 -0.84 -6.09 18.75
N VAL A 308 -1.73 -5.59 19.59
CA VAL A 308 -2.10 -4.18 19.68
C VAL A 308 -1.63 -3.63 21.03
N ALA A 309 -0.82 -2.57 20.98
CA ALA A 309 -0.37 -1.84 22.16
C ALA A 309 -1.47 -0.91 22.71
N ASN A 310 -1.43 -0.56 24.00
CA ASN A 310 -2.49 0.29 24.59
C ASN A 310 -2.45 1.74 24.08
N PHE A 311 -1.33 2.19 23.53
CA PHE A 311 -1.23 3.51 22.90
C PHE A 311 -1.87 3.58 21.50
N THR A 312 -2.35 2.45 20.96
CA THR A 312 -2.87 2.36 19.58
C THR A 312 -4.28 2.91 19.46
N PHE A 313 -5.26 2.25 20.06
CA PHE A 313 -6.67 2.68 20.07
C PHE A 313 -6.97 3.53 21.30
N ASN A 314 -6.20 4.59 21.48
CA ASN A 314 -6.10 5.27 22.77
C ASN A 314 -7.04 6.48 22.93
N LYS A 315 -7.79 6.84 21.90
CA LYS A 315 -8.85 7.87 21.92
C LYS A 315 -10.23 7.24 21.71
N ARG A 316 -11.22 7.66 22.51
CA ARG A 316 -12.61 7.15 22.46
C ARG A 316 -13.42 7.86 21.38
N ASN A 317 -14.52 7.24 20.94
CA ASN A 317 -15.42 7.78 19.92
C ASN A 317 -14.65 8.30 18.68
N THR A 318 -13.60 7.58 18.30
CA THR A 318 -12.66 8.00 17.25
C THR A 318 -12.49 6.87 16.25
N ALA A 319 -12.43 7.21 14.96
CA ALA A 319 -12.19 6.26 13.90
C ALA A 319 -10.69 6.00 13.70
N TYR A 320 -10.36 4.76 13.39
CA TYR A 320 -9.01 4.29 13.11
C TYR A 320 -9.00 3.50 11.82
N GLU A 321 -7.94 3.66 11.07
CA GLU A 321 -7.67 2.95 9.83
C GLU A 321 -6.55 1.95 10.04
N ILE A 322 -6.76 0.71 9.62
CA ILE A 322 -5.78 -0.36 9.68
C ILE A 322 -5.35 -0.68 8.25
N ILE A 323 -4.07 -0.51 7.97
CA ILE A 323 -3.47 -0.76 6.66
C ILE A 323 -2.55 -1.96 6.79
N VAL A 324 -2.69 -2.90 5.86
CA VAL A 324 -1.74 -4.01 5.71
C VAL A 324 -1.02 -3.76 4.40
N ASP A 325 0.31 -3.64 4.43
CA ASP A 325 1.07 -3.39 3.22
C ASP A 325 0.98 -4.56 2.24
N ASN A 326 1.23 -4.25 0.97
CA ASN A 326 1.61 -5.28 0.02
C ASN A 326 2.87 -6.00 0.51
N ALA A 327 2.96 -7.30 0.20
CA ALA A 327 4.02 -8.16 0.71
C ALA A 327 4.10 -8.26 2.24
N ALA A 328 3.05 -7.89 3.00
CA ALA A 328 2.96 -8.19 4.43
C ALA A 328 2.99 -9.70 4.69
N VAL A 329 2.36 -10.48 3.81
CA VAL A 329 2.41 -11.95 3.84
C VAL A 329 2.62 -12.46 2.43
N ARG A 330 2.97 -13.74 2.33
CA ARG A 330 3.12 -14.45 1.06
C ARG A 330 2.46 -15.82 1.12
N ALA A 331 2.11 -16.36 -0.04
CA ALA A 331 1.64 -17.73 -0.19
C ALA A 331 2.39 -18.39 -1.35
N SER A 332 3.00 -19.56 -1.11
CA SER A 332 3.78 -20.28 -2.14
C SER A 332 4.80 -19.38 -2.85
N GLU A 333 5.61 -18.65 -2.09
CA GLU A 333 6.61 -17.67 -2.58
C GLU A 333 6.06 -16.41 -3.26
N GLN A 334 4.75 -16.28 -3.46
CA GLN A 334 4.12 -15.08 -4.01
C GLN A 334 3.72 -14.11 -2.90
N ASN A 335 4.25 -12.89 -2.93
CA ASN A 335 3.82 -11.81 -2.06
C ASN A 335 2.36 -11.44 -2.36
N LEU A 336 1.57 -11.23 -1.31
CA LEU A 336 0.15 -10.92 -1.44
C LEU A 336 -0.12 -9.42 -1.36
N VAL A 337 -1.17 -8.98 -2.04
CA VAL A 337 -1.72 -7.63 -1.92
C VAL A 337 -2.37 -7.47 -0.55
N GLY A 338 -1.99 -6.42 0.16
CA GLY A 338 -2.49 -6.13 1.50
C GLY A 338 -3.86 -5.44 1.50
N ILE A 339 -4.27 -4.94 2.67
CA ILE A 339 -5.54 -4.23 2.87
C ILE A 339 -5.33 -2.77 2.49
N ARG A 340 -6.12 -2.29 1.52
CA ARG A 340 -5.97 -0.92 0.99
C ARG A 340 -6.38 0.13 2.02
N LYS A 341 -5.76 1.30 1.90
CA LYS A 341 -6.21 2.52 2.58
C LYS A 341 -7.72 2.73 2.34
N GLY A 342 -8.44 3.02 3.40
CA GLY A 342 -9.88 3.26 3.44
C GLY A 342 -10.73 1.99 3.56
N ALA A 343 -10.15 0.80 3.41
CA ALA A 343 -10.92 -0.43 3.32
C ALA A 343 -11.22 -1.08 4.68
N TRP A 344 -10.35 -0.89 5.67
CA TRP A 344 -10.54 -1.38 7.03
C TRP A 344 -10.49 -0.23 8.04
N ILE A 345 -11.67 0.29 8.33
CA ILE A 345 -11.89 1.35 9.32
C ILE A 345 -12.67 0.75 10.49
N VAL A 346 -12.27 1.06 11.71
CA VAL A 346 -12.97 0.70 12.96
C VAL A 346 -13.15 1.94 13.81
N SER A 347 -14.12 1.94 14.71
CA SER A 347 -14.34 3.06 15.63
C SER A 347 -14.25 2.60 17.08
N THR A 348 -13.71 3.43 17.97
CA THR A 348 -13.71 3.12 19.40
C THR A 348 -15.03 3.48 20.06
N GLU A 349 -15.45 2.66 21.02
CA GLU A 349 -16.65 2.89 21.83
C GLU A 349 -16.54 4.16 22.70
N ASN A 350 -17.71 4.71 23.05
CA ASN A 350 -17.82 5.78 24.02
C ASN A 350 -18.01 5.20 25.42
N ASP A 351 -17.01 4.46 25.87
CA ASP A 351 -17.08 3.82 27.18
C ASP A 351 -16.77 4.85 28.25
N GLY A 352 -17.82 5.33 28.90
CA GLY A 352 -17.79 6.27 30.03
C GLY A 352 -17.15 5.70 31.30
N VAL A 353 -16.10 4.90 31.19
CA VAL A 353 -15.36 4.35 32.33
C VAL A 353 -14.78 5.52 33.11
N SER A 354 -15.35 5.70 34.30
CA SER A 354 -14.89 6.59 35.35
C SER A 354 -13.66 5.99 35.99
N ASP A 355 -12.49 6.16 35.36
CA ASP A 355 -11.23 5.84 36.03
C ASP A 355 -11.11 6.68 37.31
N LYS A 356 -11.04 5.97 38.43
CA LYS A 356 -11.15 6.53 39.79
C LYS A 356 -9.95 7.39 40.21
N THR A 357 -8.95 7.54 39.36
CA THR A 357 -7.75 8.35 39.62
C THR A 357 -7.83 9.67 38.87
N SER A 358 -8.46 10.66 39.51
CA SER A 358 -8.55 12.03 39.00
C SER A 358 -7.36 12.88 39.46
N GLY A 359 -6.85 13.72 38.57
CA GLY A 359 -5.92 14.81 38.89
C GLY A 359 -4.62 14.75 38.10
N ASP A 360 -3.92 15.88 38.03
CA ASP A 360 -2.65 15.98 37.32
C ASP A 360 -1.63 14.96 37.83
N LYS A 361 -0.83 14.42 36.91
CA LYS A 361 0.20 13.44 37.20
C LYS A 361 1.56 13.96 36.76
N LYS A 362 2.59 13.38 37.37
CA LYS A 362 3.98 13.65 37.03
C LYS A 362 4.67 12.34 36.76
N ALA A 363 5.50 12.34 35.75
CA ALA A 363 6.36 11.23 35.41
C ALA A 363 7.78 11.75 35.19
N SER A 364 8.72 10.82 35.16
CA SER A 364 10.08 11.05 34.70
C SER A 364 10.33 10.24 33.45
N VAL A 365 11.13 10.79 32.55
CA VAL A 365 11.67 10.11 31.37
C VAL A 365 13.18 10.27 31.37
N LEU A 366 13.89 9.28 30.86
CA LEU A 366 15.34 9.28 30.75
C LEU A 366 15.74 9.63 29.31
N LEU A 367 16.69 10.55 29.16
CA LEU A 367 17.31 10.81 27.86
C LEU A 367 18.46 9.84 27.60
N THR A 368 18.64 9.44 26.35
CA THR A 368 19.86 8.81 25.84
C THR A 368 21.08 9.70 26.14
N VAL A 369 22.29 9.12 26.08
CA VAL A 369 23.54 9.88 26.23
C VAL A 369 23.62 11.02 25.21
N LYS A 370 23.27 10.74 23.94
CA LYS A 370 23.25 11.75 22.87
C LYS A 370 22.24 12.87 23.15
N GLY A 371 21.02 12.51 23.56
CA GLY A 371 19.99 13.49 23.95
C GLY A 371 20.42 14.36 25.13
N THR A 372 21.05 13.73 26.13
CA THR A 372 21.59 14.43 27.30
C THR A 372 22.65 15.44 26.91
N GLU A 373 23.59 15.06 26.04
CA GLU A 373 24.61 15.98 25.55
C GLU A 373 24.00 17.17 24.80
N LYS A 374 23.06 16.92 23.87
CA LYS A 374 22.34 17.97 23.13
C LYS A 374 21.66 18.94 24.09
N PHE A 375 20.94 18.41 25.08
CA PHE A 375 20.22 19.21 26.05
C PHE A 375 21.16 20.01 26.95
N ILE A 376 22.16 19.39 27.57
CA ILE A 376 23.02 20.04 28.57
C ILE A 376 23.88 21.15 27.95
N LYS A 377 24.45 20.91 26.76
CA LYS A 377 25.30 21.87 26.03
C LYS A 377 24.51 23.08 25.48
N SER A 378 23.19 22.98 25.40
CA SER A 378 22.32 24.05 24.91
C SER A 378 22.19 25.21 25.90
N ASN A 379 22.01 26.42 25.38
CA ASN A 379 21.70 27.60 26.20
C ASN A 379 20.26 27.52 26.75
N LYS A 380 19.86 28.50 27.58
CA LYS A 380 18.53 28.49 28.22
C LYS A 380 17.37 28.52 27.21
N ALA A 381 17.49 29.27 26.12
CA ALA A 381 16.45 29.39 25.10
C ALA A 381 16.34 28.08 24.30
N ASP A 382 17.46 27.50 23.92
CA ASP A 382 17.52 26.23 23.18
C ASP A 382 17.03 25.06 24.03
N LYS A 383 17.35 25.04 25.33
CA LYS A 383 16.77 24.08 26.29
C LYS A 383 15.25 24.19 26.38
N ALA A 384 14.72 25.43 26.40
CA ALA A 384 13.28 25.66 26.41
C ALA A 384 12.63 25.15 25.12
N LYS A 385 13.27 25.42 23.98
CA LYS A 385 12.82 24.94 22.68
C LYS A 385 12.81 23.40 22.62
N TYR A 386 13.92 22.77 23.00
CA TYR A 386 14.06 21.31 23.02
C TYR A 386 12.93 20.61 23.79
N VAL A 387 12.61 21.08 25.01
CA VAL A 387 11.55 20.45 25.83
C VAL A 387 10.14 20.78 25.35
N ASN A 388 9.93 21.94 24.73
CA ASN A 388 8.65 22.31 24.12
C ASN A 388 8.38 21.48 22.86
N ASP A 389 9.40 21.29 22.01
CA ASP A 389 9.33 20.48 20.80
C ASP A 389 9.09 19.00 21.20
N MET A 390 9.83 18.47 22.18
CA MET A 390 9.58 17.14 22.76
C MET A 390 8.17 17.00 23.34
N SER A 391 7.66 18.01 24.07
CA SER A 391 6.29 17.97 24.61
C SER A 391 5.24 17.94 23.50
N THR A 392 5.50 18.66 22.40
CA THR A 392 4.64 18.71 21.21
C THR A 392 4.63 17.36 20.48
N GLU A 393 5.80 16.76 20.30
CA GLU A 393 5.95 15.42 19.72
C GLU A 393 5.23 14.36 20.57
N ILE A 394 5.41 14.35 21.90
CA ILE A 394 4.68 13.43 22.79
C ILE A 394 3.16 13.63 22.65
N THR A 395 2.71 14.89 22.62
CA THR A 395 1.29 15.22 22.47
C THR A 395 0.73 14.66 21.15
N LYS A 396 1.48 14.79 20.05
CA LYS A 396 1.13 14.26 18.73
C LYS A 396 1.07 12.73 18.74
N VAL A 397 2.11 12.06 19.23
CA VAL A 397 2.21 10.58 19.27
C VAL A 397 1.07 9.98 20.09
N LEU A 398 0.76 10.57 21.26
CA LEU A 398 -0.33 10.11 22.11
C LEU A 398 -1.70 10.62 21.66
N ALA A 399 -1.76 11.52 20.68
CA ALA A 399 -2.97 12.12 20.13
C ALA A 399 -3.91 12.72 21.21
N CYS A 400 -3.32 13.42 22.18
CA CYS A 400 -4.06 14.12 23.24
C CYS A 400 -4.14 15.63 22.99
N GLU A 401 -5.01 16.34 23.70
CA GLU A 401 -5.15 17.80 23.57
C GLU A 401 -3.83 18.57 23.81
N ALA A 402 -3.65 19.66 23.05
CA ALA A 402 -2.50 20.55 23.20
C ALA A 402 -2.40 21.13 24.62
N GLY A 403 -1.18 21.17 25.16
CA GLY A 403 -0.91 21.72 26.49
C GLY A 403 -1.23 20.78 27.66
N ARG A 404 -1.61 19.52 27.37
CA ARG A 404 -1.73 18.45 28.38
C ARG A 404 -0.38 17.92 28.84
N ILE A 405 0.59 17.86 27.95
CA ILE A 405 1.96 17.45 28.25
C ILE A 405 2.84 18.70 28.34
N SER A 406 3.64 18.80 29.40
CA SER A 406 4.64 19.86 29.51
C SER A 406 5.89 19.38 30.24
N ILE A 407 7.06 19.74 29.71
CA ILE A 407 8.36 19.43 30.29
C ILE A 407 9.04 20.74 30.71
N PRO A 408 9.22 21.01 32.02
CA PRO A 408 10.01 22.15 32.49
C PRO A 408 11.49 22.03 32.10
N ASN A 409 12.06 23.08 31.51
CA ASN A 409 13.46 23.12 31.07
C ASN A 409 14.49 23.26 32.21
N ASP A 410 14.05 23.60 33.42
CA ASP A 410 14.88 23.81 34.61
C ASP A 410 14.79 22.65 35.61
N ARG A 411 13.97 21.62 35.35
CA ARG A 411 13.77 20.48 36.25
C ARG A 411 14.30 19.19 35.61
N TYR A 412 15.58 18.96 35.78
CA TYR A 412 16.23 17.70 35.45
C TYR A 412 17.17 17.23 36.57
N GLN A 413 17.48 15.94 36.59
CA GLN A 413 18.45 15.35 37.51
C GLN A 413 19.33 14.34 36.78
N TYR A 414 20.59 14.23 37.17
CA TYR A 414 21.47 13.18 36.65
C TYR A 414 21.01 11.81 37.13
N TYR A 415 21.00 10.84 36.22
CA TYR A 415 20.60 9.48 36.54
C TYR A 415 21.70 8.79 37.35
N GLN A 416 21.39 8.33 38.56
CA GLN A 416 22.41 7.85 39.51
C GLN A 416 23.20 6.64 38.99
N ASN A 417 22.58 5.79 38.18
CA ASN A 417 23.23 4.59 37.64
C ASN A 417 24.12 4.89 36.43
N LEU A 418 23.85 5.96 35.69
CA LEU A 418 24.60 6.40 34.51
C LEU A 418 24.67 7.94 34.51
N PRO A 419 25.74 8.53 35.08
CA PRO A 419 25.83 9.98 35.31
C PRO A 419 25.90 10.81 34.02
N ASP A 420 26.05 10.16 32.86
CA ASP A 420 26.04 10.81 31.54
C ASP A 420 24.62 10.93 30.95
N GLN A 421 23.59 10.52 31.69
CA GLN A 421 22.19 10.64 31.30
C GLN A 421 21.41 11.48 32.31
N ILE A 422 20.37 12.17 31.83
CA ILE A 422 19.48 12.96 32.67
C ILE A 422 18.04 12.47 32.62
N LEU A 423 17.38 12.58 33.76
CA LEU A 423 15.94 12.46 33.91
C LEU A 423 15.29 13.82 33.73
N LEU A 424 14.30 13.89 32.84
CA LEU A 424 13.40 15.02 32.70
C LEU A 424 12.09 14.74 33.42
N ARG A 425 11.50 15.76 34.04
CA ARG A 425 10.13 15.68 34.56
C ARG A 425 9.14 15.95 33.44
N VAL A 426 8.14 15.10 33.30
CA VAL A 426 6.97 15.27 32.44
C VAL A 426 5.76 15.55 33.32
N ASP A 427 5.15 16.71 33.17
CA ASP A 427 3.88 17.04 33.80
C ASP A 427 2.72 16.71 32.85
N VAL A 428 1.73 15.97 33.33
CA VAL A 428 0.56 15.50 32.58
C VAL A 428 -0.72 16.02 33.22
N LYS A 429 -1.43 16.91 32.53
CA LYS A 429 -2.69 17.48 33.03
C LYS A 429 -3.85 16.52 32.86
N GLU A 430 -4.75 16.56 33.83
CA GLU A 430 -6.03 15.86 33.74
C GLU A 430 -6.91 16.46 32.64
N SER A 431 -7.53 15.61 31.82
CA SER A 431 -8.55 16.08 30.87
C SER A 431 -9.92 16.03 31.51
N LYS A 432 -10.76 17.00 31.14
CA LYS A 432 -12.20 17.02 31.45
C LYS A 432 -13.05 16.51 30.30
N ALA A 433 -12.47 16.36 29.11
CA ALA A 433 -13.16 15.87 27.92
C ALA A 433 -13.45 14.36 28.06
N PRO A 434 -14.65 13.89 27.66
CA PRO A 434 -15.06 12.49 27.83
C PRO A 434 -14.35 11.52 26.87
N ASP A 435 -13.88 12.03 25.73
CA ASP A 435 -13.21 11.30 24.66
C ASP A 435 -11.69 11.13 24.88
N GLU A 436 -11.12 11.92 25.78
CA GLU A 436 -9.69 11.95 26.10
C GLU A 436 -9.29 10.94 27.19
N LEU A 437 -8.07 10.41 27.10
CA LEU A 437 -7.50 9.60 28.17
C LEU A 437 -7.34 10.41 29.45
N ARG A 438 -7.62 9.77 30.58
CA ARG A 438 -7.24 10.30 31.89
C ARG A 438 -5.73 10.34 32.05
N SER A 439 -5.26 11.26 32.88
CA SER A 439 -3.83 11.50 33.16
C SER A 439 -3.02 10.22 33.45
N PHE A 440 -3.58 9.29 34.23
CA PHE A 440 -2.95 8.00 34.56
C PHE A 440 -2.77 7.11 33.32
N ASN A 441 -3.83 6.89 32.53
CA ASN A 441 -3.75 6.07 31.32
C ASN A 441 -2.85 6.71 30.26
N LEU A 442 -2.79 8.05 30.23
CA LEU A 442 -1.89 8.77 29.33
C LEU A 442 -0.41 8.54 29.69
N ILE A 443 -0.07 8.46 30.98
CA ILE A 443 1.27 8.05 31.43
C ILE A 443 1.54 6.59 31.07
N THR A 444 0.58 5.69 31.28
CA THR A 444 0.73 4.27 30.89
C THR A 444 0.98 4.13 29.39
N ALA A 445 0.24 4.87 28.56
CA ALA A 445 0.44 4.90 27.11
C ALA A 445 1.81 5.48 26.74
N LEU A 446 2.27 6.54 27.42
CA LEU A 446 3.61 7.09 27.23
C LEU A 446 4.69 6.07 27.60
N ASN A 447 4.53 5.37 28.74
CA ASN A 447 5.43 4.32 29.19
C ASN A 447 5.60 3.24 28.13
N GLU A 448 4.49 2.72 27.64
CA GLU A 448 4.47 1.63 26.65
C GLU A 448 4.99 2.09 25.29
N SER A 449 4.69 3.32 24.88
CA SER A 449 5.21 3.93 23.65
C SER A 449 6.74 4.05 23.70
N ILE A 450 7.31 4.55 24.81
CA ILE A 450 8.77 4.61 25.01
C ILE A 450 9.36 3.19 25.09
N GLY A 451 8.70 2.26 25.79
CA GLY A 451 9.16 0.89 25.93
C GLY A 451 9.15 0.10 24.61
N SER A 452 8.25 0.45 23.69
CA SER A 452 8.02 -0.23 22.40
C SER A 452 8.43 0.66 21.22
N LYS A 453 9.63 1.25 21.29
CA LYS A 453 10.15 2.20 20.29
C LYS A 453 10.21 1.64 18.87
N ASP A 454 10.38 0.34 18.73
CA ASP A 454 10.42 -0.39 17.48
C ASP A 454 9.08 -0.36 16.72
N ILE A 455 7.96 -0.28 17.44
CA ILE A 455 6.60 -0.26 16.85
C ILE A 455 5.86 1.07 17.05
N SER A 456 6.42 2.01 17.81
CA SER A 456 5.79 3.30 18.15
C SER A 456 6.41 4.48 17.40
N LEU A 457 5.60 5.52 17.11
CA LEU A 457 6.06 6.73 16.44
C LEU A 457 7.06 7.55 17.27
N ILE A 458 7.15 7.31 18.59
CA ILE A 458 8.06 8.03 19.49
C ILE A 458 9.55 7.89 19.14
N SER A 459 9.93 6.89 18.35
CA SER A 459 11.30 6.70 17.84
C SER A 459 11.58 7.44 16.54
N ARG A 460 10.56 8.02 15.89
CA ARG A 460 10.64 8.59 14.54
C ARG A 460 10.59 10.12 14.50
N GLU A 461 10.37 10.76 15.63
CA GLU A 461 10.43 12.22 15.75
C GLU A 461 11.79 12.67 16.31
N ASP A 462 12.17 13.92 16.06
CA ASP A 462 13.54 14.41 16.28
C ASP A 462 13.97 14.40 17.76
N HIS A 463 13.07 14.78 18.67
CA HIS A 463 13.39 14.94 20.09
C HIS A 463 13.00 13.72 20.92
N THR A 464 11.83 13.14 20.67
CA THR A 464 11.37 11.95 21.40
C THR A 464 12.17 10.68 21.05
N ASN A 465 12.86 10.66 19.91
CA ASN A 465 13.86 9.63 19.64
C ASN A 465 15.04 9.69 20.62
N ASP A 466 15.29 10.81 21.30
CA ASP A 466 16.30 10.90 22.36
C ASP A 466 15.84 10.26 23.69
N LEU A 467 14.61 9.75 23.82
CA LEU A 467 14.12 9.05 25.04
C LEU A 467 14.70 7.63 25.16
N GLU A 468 14.87 7.11 26.37
CA GLU A 468 15.49 5.80 26.58
C GLU A 468 14.44 4.69 26.75
N SER A 469 14.46 3.67 25.88
CA SER A 469 13.39 2.65 25.82
C SER A 469 13.35 1.76 27.05
N TYR A 470 14.51 1.34 27.57
CA TYR A 470 14.58 0.46 28.74
C TYR A 470 14.07 1.13 30.02
N TYR A 471 14.05 2.46 30.07
CA TYR A 471 13.56 3.22 31.22
C TYR A 471 12.05 3.46 31.16
N GLY A 472 11.49 3.69 29.95
CA GLY A 472 10.09 4.02 29.80
C GLY A 472 9.73 5.33 30.49
N THR A 473 8.71 5.29 31.35
CA THR A 473 8.34 6.35 32.28
C THR A 473 8.19 5.82 33.69
N HIS A 474 8.54 6.64 34.68
CA HIS A 474 8.23 6.36 36.09
C HIS A 474 7.44 7.50 36.70
N GLN A 475 6.26 7.19 37.25
CA GLN A 475 5.44 8.17 37.97
C GLN A 475 6.20 8.69 39.21
N THR A 476 6.20 10.01 39.42
CA THR A 476 6.97 10.70 40.46
C THR A 476 6.11 11.50 41.43
#